data_AF-A0A6B3H390-F1
#
_entry.id   AF-A0A6B3H390-F1
#
_cell.length_a   1.000
_cell.length_b   1.000
_cell.length_c   1.000
_cell.angle_alpha   90.00
_cell.angle_beta   90.00
_cell.angle_gamma   90.00
#
_symmetry.space_group_name_H-M   'P 1'
#
loop_
_entity.id
_entity.type
_entity.pdbx_description
1 polymer ?
#
loop_
_entity_poly.entity_id
_entity_poly.type
_entity_poly.pdbx_seq_one_letter_code
_entity_poly.pdbx_strand_id
1 'polypeptide(L)'
;ARTVGLMVLGDLTVHAWDLARATGGDFVPERSVLDEVGPGLAAMAPQAREMKVFGEPFPVPEGATAFERLLAVTGRDPGWTPGGTAGATGT
;
A
#
# COMPACT_ATOMS: atom_id res chain seq x y z
N ALA A 1 -13.94 -13.80 13.23
CA ALA A 1 -12.56 -13.36 13.49
C ALA A 1 -11.73 -13.21 12.22
N ARG A 2 -11.75 -14.18 11.27
CA ARG A 2 -10.89 -14.15 10.07
C ARG A 2 -10.93 -12.84 9.27
N THR A 3 -12.12 -12.33 8.97
CA THR A 3 -12.27 -11.06 8.23
C THR A 3 -11.58 -9.88 8.92
N VAL A 4 -11.75 -9.75 10.24
CA VAL A 4 -11.09 -8.69 11.01
C VAL A 4 -9.58 -8.89 11.03
N GLY A 5 -9.11 -10.15 11.14
CA GLY A 5 -7.69 -10.47 11.04
C GLY A 5 -7.07 -10.08 9.69
N LEU A 6 -7.79 -10.32 8.59
CA LEU A 6 -7.38 -9.90 7.24
C LEU A 6 -7.30 -8.38 7.12
N MET A 7 -8.30 -7.66 7.65
CA MET A 7 -8.30 -6.19 7.67
C MET A 7 -7.08 -5.66 8.44
N VAL A 8 -6.84 -6.15 9.65
CA VAL A 8 -5.71 -5.72 10.49
C VAL A 8 -4.37 -6.05 9.84
N LEU A 9 -4.22 -7.25 9.26
CA LEU A 9 -2.98 -7.63 8.58
C LEU A 9 -2.74 -6.78 7.32
N GLY A 10 -3.79 -6.49 6.55
CA GLY A 10 -3.73 -5.58 5.40
C GLY A 10 -3.32 -4.17 5.80
N ASP A 11 -3.97 -3.60 6.82
CA ASP A 11 -3.68 -2.27 7.34
C ASP A 11 -2.23 -2.17 7.82
N LEU A 12 -1.77 -3.12 8.64
CA LEU A 12 -0.39 -3.12 9.13
C LEU A 12 0.63 -3.28 8.01
N THR A 13 0.36 -4.12 7.01
CA THR A 13 1.26 -4.33 5.86
C THR A 13 1.41 -3.03 5.06
N VAL A 14 0.30 -2.37 4.77
CA VAL A 14 0.27 -1.17 3.95
C VAL A 14 0.83 0.04 4.70
N HIS A 15 0.49 0.19 5.98
CA HIS A 15 0.98 1.32 6.78
C HIS A 15 2.43 1.16 7.23
N ALA A 16 2.94 -0.06 7.37
CA ALA A 16 4.37 -0.28 7.55
C ALA A 16 5.16 0.21 6.33
N TRP A 17 4.63 0.02 5.11
CA TRP A 17 5.21 0.58 3.89
C TRP A 17 5.13 2.11 3.86
N ASP A 18 3.97 2.69 4.20
CA ASP A 18 3.81 4.16 4.28
C ASP A 18 4.88 4.77 5.21
N LEU A 19 5.05 4.20 6.40
CA LEU A 19 6.02 4.65 7.40
C LEU A 19 7.47 4.48 6.92
N ALA A 20 7.80 3.31 6.34
CA ALA A 20 9.14 3.04 5.83
C ALA A 20 9.50 4.04 4.73
N ARG A 21 8.62 4.25 3.75
CA ARG A 21 8.84 5.23 2.68
C ARG A 21 9.00 6.65 3.23
N ALA A 22 8.12 7.07 4.13
CA ALA A 22 8.15 8.42 4.70
C ALA A 22 9.44 8.73 5.49
N THR A 23 10.06 7.70 6.07
CA THR A 23 11.30 7.82 6.86
C THR A 23 12.57 7.46 6.07
N GLY A 24 12.45 7.20 4.76
CA GLY A 24 13.58 6.82 3.90
C GLY A 24 14.06 5.38 4.08
N GLY A 25 13.31 4.57 4.84
CA GLY A 25 13.54 3.13 4.98
C GLY A 25 12.95 2.31 3.82
N ASP A 26 13.13 1.00 3.91
CA ASP A 26 12.51 0.02 3.02
C ASP A 26 11.67 -0.99 3.78
N PHE A 27 10.63 -1.49 3.11
CA PHE A 27 9.72 -2.47 3.66
C PHE A 27 9.31 -3.43 2.56
N VAL A 28 9.62 -4.72 2.78
CA VAL A 28 9.22 -5.81 1.91
C VAL A 28 8.50 -6.84 2.79
N PRO A 29 7.17 -7.01 2.62
CA PRO A 29 6.44 -8.02 3.36
C PRO A 29 6.80 -9.43 2.88
N GLU A 30 6.71 -10.39 3.79
CA GLU A 30 6.85 -11.82 3.48
C GLU A 30 5.83 -12.25 2.41
N ARG A 31 6.24 -13.18 1.54
CA ARG A 31 5.37 -13.67 0.45
C ARG A 31 4.06 -14.25 0.97
N SER A 32 4.10 -14.99 2.07
CA SER A 32 2.91 -15.58 2.69
C SER A 32 1.89 -14.54 3.16
N VAL A 33 2.34 -13.35 3.56
CA VAL A 33 1.45 -12.23 3.88
C VAL A 33 0.74 -11.78 2.63
N LEU A 34 1.47 -11.54 1.53
CA LEU A 34 0.90 -11.12 0.25
C LEU A 34 -0.11 -12.12 -0.31
N ASP A 35 0.19 -13.41 -0.19
CA ASP A 35 -0.70 -14.49 -0.64
C ASP A 35 -2.02 -14.51 0.16
N GLU A 36 -1.99 -14.18 1.45
CA GLU A 36 -3.17 -14.11 2.32
C GLU A 36 -3.96 -12.79 2.15
N VAL A 37 -3.28 -11.64 2.12
CA VAL A 37 -3.95 -10.33 2.09
C VAL A 37 -4.36 -9.88 0.70
N GLY A 38 -3.60 -10.24 -0.34
CA GLY A 38 -3.81 -9.76 -1.72
C GLY A 38 -5.22 -10.04 -2.25
N PRO A 39 -5.69 -11.31 -2.27
CA PRO A 39 -7.03 -11.65 -2.71
C PRO A 39 -8.13 -11.01 -1.84
N GLY A 40 -7.90 -10.94 -0.52
CA GLY A 40 -8.85 -10.37 0.43
C GLY A 40 -9.08 -8.87 0.21
N LEU A 41 -7.99 -8.09 0.10
CA LEU A 41 -8.07 -6.65 -0.15
C LEU A 41 -8.65 -6.36 -1.54
N ALA A 42 -8.28 -7.13 -2.56
CA ALA A 42 -8.86 -6.99 -3.90
C ALA A 42 -10.38 -7.22 -3.90
N ALA A 43 -10.87 -8.24 -3.18
CA ALA A 43 -12.30 -8.51 -3.06
C ALA A 43 -13.04 -7.41 -2.29
N MET A 44 -12.41 -6.80 -1.28
CA MET A 44 -12.99 -5.70 -0.50
C MET A 44 -12.92 -4.34 -1.19
N ALA A 45 -12.03 -4.18 -2.17
CA ALA A 45 -11.70 -2.89 -2.77
C ALA A 45 -12.90 -2.09 -3.31
N PRO A 46 -13.93 -2.68 -3.97
CA PRO A 46 -15.09 -1.94 -4.43
C PRO A 46 -15.84 -1.25 -3.27
N GLN A 47 -16.18 -2.00 -2.21
CA GLN A 47 -16.86 -1.46 -1.04
C GLN A 47 -15.96 -0.49 -0.26
N ALA A 48 -14.66 -0.79 -0.15
CA ALA A 48 -13.70 0.10 0.52
C ALA A 48 -13.61 1.46 -0.18
N ARG A 49 -13.73 1.52 -1.51
CA ARG A 49 -13.80 2.77 -2.27
C ARG A 49 -15.12 3.51 -2.06
N GLU A 50 -16.26 2.82 -2.07
CA GLU A 50 -17.57 3.44 -1.74
C GLU A 50 -17.55 4.09 -0.35
N MET A 51 -16.90 3.45 0.61
CA MET A 51 -16.70 3.95 1.97
C MET A 51 -15.55 4.96 2.11
N LYS A 52 -14.84 5.29 1.02
CA LYS A 52 -13.67 6.19 0.97
C LYS A 52 -12.49 5.77 1.86
N VAL A 53 -12.38 4.48 2.15
CA VAL A 53 -11.25 3.88 2.86
C VAL A 53 -10.06 3.69 1.91
N PHE A 54 -10.32 3.27 0.67
CA PHE A 54 -9.32 3.18 -0.41
C PHE A 54 -9.49 4.34 -1.40
N GLY A 55 -8.37 4.76 -1.99
CA GLY A 55 -8.37 5.66 -3.14
C GLY A 55 -8.69 4.94 -4.45
N GLU A 56 -8.75 5.70 -5.54
CA GLU A 56 -8.76 5.13 -6.89
C GLU A 56 -7.49 4.32 -7.13
N PRO A 57 -7.57 3.16 -7.79
CA PRO A 57 -6.43 2.29 -7.94
C PRO A 57 -5.34 2.96 -8.77
N PHE A 58 -4.09 2.85 -8.31
CA PHE A 58 -2.96 3.41 -9.04
C PHE A 58 -2.61 2.53 -10.25
N PRO A 59 -2.37 3.11 -11.44
CA PRO A 59 -1.98 2.31 -12.61
C PRO A 59 -0.60 1.69 -12.41
N VAL A 60 -0.49 0.39 -12.65
CA VAL A 60 0.79 -0.35 -12.57
C VAL A 60 0.99 -1.20 -13.83
N PRO A 61 2.25 -1.40 -14.27
CA PRO A 61 2.53 -2.20 -15.47
C PRO A 61 2.16 -3.69 -15.28
N GLU A 62 2.03 -4.42 -16.39
CA GLU A 62 1.77 -5.87 -16.35
C GLU A 62 2.87 -6.67 -15.63
N GLY A 63 4.10 -6.13 -15.54
CA GLY A 63 5.20 -6.72 -14.80
C GLY A 63 5.23 -6.40 -13.30
N ALA A 64 4.25 -5.64 -12.78
CA ALA A 64 4.24 -5.22 -11.38
C ALA A 64 4.20 -6.42 -10.43
N THR A 65 5.01 -6.33 -9.38
CA THR A 65 5.09 -7.31 -8.28
C THR A 65 3.74 -7.42 -7.56
N ALA A 66 3.56 -8.53 -6.84
CA ALA A 66 2.35 -8.74 -6.04
C ALA A 66 2.15 -7.61 -5.01
N PHE A 67 3.24 -7.08 -4.45
CA PHE A 67 3.16 -6.00 -3.48
C PHE A 67 2.80 -4.66 -4.11
N GLU A 68 3.40 -4.30 -5.25
CA GLU A 68 3.03 -3.09 -6.00
C GLU A 68 1.55 -3.10 -6.40
N ARG A 69 1.02 -4.25 -6.83
CA ARG A 69 -0.41 -4.40 -7.12
C ARG A 69 -1.28 -4.24 -5.89
N LEU A 70 -0.85 -4.78 -4.75
CA LEU A 70 -1.57 -4.63 -3.49
C LEU A 70 -1.64 -3.16 -3.08
N LEU A 71 -0.52 -2.43 -3.13
CA LEU A 71 -0.47 -0.99 -2.85
C LEU A 71 -1.39 -0.22 -3.80
N ALA A 72 -1.27 -0.50 -5.10
CA ALA A 72 -2.09 0.11 -6.14
C ALA A 72 -3.58 -0.10 -5.93
N VAL A 73 -4.03 -1.29 -5.52
CA VAL A 73 -5.45 -1.58 -5.21
C VAL A 73 -6.00 -0.70 -4.09
N THR A 74 -5.16 -0.31 -3.13
CA THR A 74 -5.54 0.61 -2.03
C THR A 74 -5.52 2.09 -2.44
N GLY A 75 -5.04 2.39 -3.65
CA GLY A 75 -4.88 3.74 -4.19
C GLY A 75 -3.53 4.39 -3.91
N ARG A 76 -2.52 3.61 -3.49
CA ARG A 76 -1.15 4.08 -3.29
C ARG A 76 -0.35 3.97 -4.57
N ASP A 77 0.48 4.98 -4.83
CA ASP A 77 1.52 4.93 -5.85
C ASP A 77 2.72 4.12 -5.32
N PRO A 78 3.03 2.93 -5.89
CA PRO A 78 4.17 2.14 -5.43
C PRO A 78 5.52 2.83 -5.64
N GLY A 79 5.59 3.80 -6.56
CA GLY A 79 6.76 4.62 -6.85
C GLY A 79 6.85 5.88 -5.98
N TRP A 80 5.96 6.07 -5.00
CA TRP A 80 5.98 7.26 -4.15
C TRP A 80 7.31 7.40 -3.41
N THR A 81 7.86 8.62 -3.48
CA THR A 81 9.00 9.04 -2.68
C THR A 81 8.63 10.28 -1.88
N PRO A 82 9.17 10.48 -0.67
CA PRO A 82 9.05 11.76 0.02
C PRO A 82 9.54 12.85 -0.92
N GLY A 83 8.70 13.85 -1.21
CA GLY A 83 9.16 15.05 -1.89
C GLY A 83 10.32 15.61 -1.06
N GLY A 84 11.52 15.61 -1.63
CA GLY A 84 12.70 16.09 -0.92
C GLY A 84 12.37 17.44 -0.30
N THR A 85 12.73 17.65 0.96
CA THR A 85 12.84 19.01 1.49
C THR A 85 13.78 19.74 0.53
N ALA A 86 13.21 20.52 -0.39
CA ALA A 86 13.94 21.57 -1.05
C ALA A 86 14.58 22.34 0.10
N GLY A 87 15.91 22.20 0.21
CA GLY A 87 16.65 22.74 1.33
C GLY A 87 16.28 24.20 1.48
N ALA A 88 15.74 24.56 2.64
CA ALA A 88 15.72 25.93 3.11
C ALA A 88 17.16 26.34 3.46
N THR A 89 18.02 26.36 2.44
CA THR A 89 19.31 27.01 2.39
C THR A 89 19.31 27.89 1.15
N GLY A 90 18.60 29.01 1.27
CA GLY A 90 18.69 30.14 0.35
C GLY A 90 18.86 31.39 1.20
N THR A 91 20.12 31.85 1.23
CA THR A 91 20.65 33.20 1.52
C THR A 91 19.71 34.27 2.07
#